data_AF-A0A316GJR4-F1
#
_entry.id   AF-A0A316GJR4-F1
#
_cell.length_a   1.000
_cell.length_b   1.000
_cell.length_c   1.000
_cell.angle_alpha   90.00
_cell.angle_beta   90.00
_cell.angle_gamma   90.00
#
_symmetry.space_group_name_H-M   'P 1'
#
loop_
_entity.id
_entity.type
_entity.pdbx_description
1 polymer ?
#
loop_
_entity_poly.entity_id
_entity_poly.type
_entity_poly.pdbx_seq_one_letter_code
_entity_poly.pdbx_strand_id
1 'polypeptide(L)' 'MSSPDKLIRMANQIAIFFHSQPGPDQAERVAAHLKDYWGPEMRADLKAKAKTQEDELDVLVRQALPLI' A
#
# COMPACT_ATOMS: atom_id res chain seq x y z
N MET A 1 -9.74 -14.04 9.03
CA MET A 1 -8.30 -14.17 8.73
C MET A 1 -8.07 -13.72 7.30
N SER A 2 -7.71 -12.46 7.08
CA SER A 2 -7.18 -12.05 5.77
C SER A 2 -5.78 -12.65 5.69
N SER A 3 -5.56 -13.64 4.83
CA SER A 3 -4.25 -14.25 4.66
C SER A 3 -3.19 -13.16 4.46
N PRO A 4 -2.01 -13.28 5.09
CA PRO A 4 -0.92 -12.31 5.01
C PRO A 4 -0.71 -11.69 3.62
N ASP A 5 -0.70 -12.55 2.62
CA ASP A 5 -0.42 -12.25 1.22
C ASP A 5 -1.54 -11.43 0.58
N LYS A 6 -2.76 -11.50 1.12
CA LYS A 6 -3.92 -10.76 0.62
C LYS A 6 -3.73 -9.25 0.76
N LEU A 7 -3.14 -8.78 1.86
CA LEU A 7 -2.93 -7.34 2.07
C LEU A 7 -1.88 -6.78 1.11
N ILE A 8 -0.75 -7.46 0.96
CA ILE A 8 0.29 -7.07 -0.01
C ILE A 8 -0.29 -7.06 -1.42
N ARG A 9 -1.02 -8.11 -1.80
CA ARG A 9 -1.67 -8.20 -3.11
C ARG A 9 -2.66 -7.05 -3.33
N MET A 10 -3.50 -6.74 -2.36
CA MET A 10 -4.47 -5.63 -2.47
C MET A 10 -3.76 -4.27 -2.57
N ALA A 11 -2.73 -4.02 -1.77
CA ALA A 11 -1.96 -2.78 -1.83
C ALA A 11 -1.27 -2.61 -3.19
N ASN A 12 -0.68 -3.68 -3.74
CA ASN A 12 -0.06 -3.66 -5.07
C ASN A 12 -1.09 -3.43 -6.19
N GLN A 13 -2.31 -3.95 -6.06
CA GLN A 13 -3.39 -3.66 -7.02
C GLN A 13 -3.78 -2.18 -7.02
N ILE A 14 -3.79 -1.54 -5.84
CA ILE A 14 -4.00 -0.09 -5.74
C ILE A 14 -2.87 0.67 -6.42
N ALA A 15 -1.61 0.27 -6.22
CA ALA A 15 -0.47 0.87 -6.90
C ALA A 15 -0.52 0.72 -8.43
N ILE A 16 -0.89 -0.46 -8.94
CA ILE A 16 -1.08 -0.68 -10.40
C ILE A 16 -2.08 0.32 -10.99
N PHE A 17 -3.18 0.58 -10.27
CA PHE A 17 -4.13 1.61 -10.70
C PHE A 17 -3.48 2.99 -10.77
N PHE A 18 -2.73 3.40 -9.76
CA PHE A 18 -2.10 4.72 -9.72
C PHE A 18 -0.91 4.88 -10.68
N HIS A 19 -0.19 3.80 -11.03
CA HIS A 19 0.81 3.81 -12.11
C HIS A 19 0.21 4.27 -13.45
N SER A 20 -1.05 3.92 -13.72
CA SER A 20 -1.73 4.35 -14.95
C SER A 20 -2.15 5.83 -14.95
N GLN A 21 -2.16 6.48 -13.78
CA GLN A 21 -2.60 7.86 -13.63
C GLN A 21 -1.41 8.81 -13.82
N PRO A 22 -1.58 9.93 -14.55
CA PRO A 22 -0.52 10.93 -14.67
C PRO A 22 -0.32 11.67 -13.33
N GLY A 23 0.92 12.07 -13.06
CA GLY A 23 1.28 12.94 -11.93
C GLY A 23 2.52 12.47 -11.17
N PRO A 24 3.25 13.38 -10.52
CA PRO A 24 4.40 13.02 -9.68
C PRO A 24 3.99 12.50 -8.29
N ASP A 25 2.72 12.63 -7.90
CA ASP A 25 2.17 12.43 -6.55
C ASP A 25 1.50 11.05 -6.35
N GLN A 26 1.89 10.05 -7.15
CA GLN A 26 1.24 8.74 -7.14
C GLN A 26 1.34 8.03 -5.79
N ALA A 27 2.46 8.15 -5.08
CA ALA A 27 2.66 7.53 -3.77
C ALA A 27 1.75 8.18 -2.70
N GLU A 28 1.60 9.51 -2.74
CA GLU A 28 0.69 10.26 -1.87
C GLU A 28 -0.76 9.85 -2.11
N ARG A 29 -1.14 9.61 -3.38
CA ARG A 29 -2.50 9.17 -3.73
C ARG A 29 -2.76 7.73 -3.31
N VAL A 30 -1.77 6.84 -3.38
CA VAL A 30 -1.84 5.50 -2.77
C VAL A 30 -2.05 5.63 -1.26
N ALA A 31 -1.26 6.47 -0.58
CA ALA A 31 -1.38 6.68 0.85
C ALA A 31 -2.76 7.21 1.27
N ALA A 32 -3.29 8.19 0.53
CA ALA A 32 -4.63 8.72 0.73
C ALA A 32 -5.70 7.63 0.57
N HIS A 33 -5.65 6.85 -0.51
CA HIS A 33 -6.57 5.74 -0.73
C HIS A 33 -6.53 4.71 0.42
N LEU A 34 -5.36 4.36 0.90
CA LEU A 34 -5.23 3.46 2.04
C LEU A 34 -5.84 4.07 3.32
N LYS A 35 -5.68 5.38 3.58
CA LYS A 35 -6.32 6.03 4.74
C LYS A 35 -7.84 6.08 4.63
N ASP A 36 -8.36 6.33 3.43
CA ASP A 36 -9.80 6.50 3.19
C ASP A 36 -10.56 5.18 3.29
N TYR A 37 -9.96 4.08 2.81
CA TYR A 37 -10.65 2.80 2.66
C TYR A 37 -10.17 1.71 3.63
N TRP A 38 -8.98 1.83 4.22
CA TRP A 38 -8.46 0.82 5.15
C TRP A 38 -8.52 1.29 6.60
N GLY A 39 -9.07 0.41 7.45
CA GLY A 39 -9.05 0.61 8.89
C GLY A 39 -7.62 0.69 9.47
N PRO A 40 -7.46 1.26 10.68
CA PRO A 40 -6.16 1.46 11.31
C PRO A 40 -5.38 0.14 11.50
N GLU A 41 -6.06 -0.95 11.86
CA GLU A 41 -5.42 -2.26 12.02
C GLU A 41 -4.84 -2.78 10.69
N MET A 42 -5.57 -2.63 9.59
CA MET A 42 -5.14 -3.10 8.28
C MET A 42 -3.88 -2.35 7.78
N ARG A 43 -3.80 -1.05 8.08
CA ARG A 43 -2.61 -0.23 7.79
C ARG A 43 -1.42 -0.62 8.67
N ALA A 44 -1.66 -0.89 9.96
CA ALA A 44 -0.63 -1.38 10.86
C ALA A 44 -0.08 -2.75 10.42
N ASP A 45 -0.96 -3.66 10.00
CA ASP A 45 -0.59 -4.98 9.46
C ASP A 45 0.25 -4.85 8.19
N LEU A 46 -0.14 -3.96 7.26
CA LEU A 46 0.64 -3.71 6.05
C LEU A 46 2.06 -3.21 6.37
N LYS A 47 2.19 -2.26 7.31
CA LYS A 47 3.49 -1.78 7.79
C LYS A 47 4.31 -2.87 8.46
N ALA A 48 3.67 -3.73 9.25
CA ALA A 48 4.35 -4.85 9.90
C ALA A 48 4.89 -5.84 8.85
N LYS A 49 4.11 -6.13 7.79
CA LYS A 49 4.54 -6.98 6.69
C LYS A 49 5.66 -6.38 5.86
N ALA A 50 5.62 -5.07 5.62
CA ALA A 50 6.67 -4.39 4.89
C ALA A 50 8.06 -4.56 5.53
N LYS A 51 8.14 -4.79 6.85
CA LYS A 51 9.43 -5.05 7.53
C LYS A 51 10.05 -6.39 7.19
N THR A 52 9.26 -7.37 6.73
CA THR A 52 9.73 -8.74 6.46
C THR A 52 9.59 -9.15 5.00
N GLN A 53 8.69 -8.50 4.25
CA GLN A 53 8.35 -8.82 2.87
C GLN A 53 8.35 -7.54 2.02
N GLU A 54 9.31 -6.65 2.27
CA GLU A 54 9.42 -5.39 1.52
C GLU A 54 9.51 -5.64 0.01
N ASP A 55 10.28 -6.66 -0.38
CA ASP A 55 10.53 -6.98 -1.79
C ASP A 55 9.29 -7.38 -2.58
N GLU A 56 8.22 -7.81 -1.90
CA GLU A 56 6.94 -8.13 -2.54
C GLU A 56 6.03 -6.91 -2.74
N LEU A 57 6.35 -5.76 -2.14
CA LEU A 57 5.57 -4.54 -2.28
C LEU A 57 5.98 -3.76 -3.53
N ASP A 58 5.00 -3.22 -4.24
CA ASP A 58 5.23 -2.25 -5.30
C ASP A 58 5.94 -0.99 -4.77
N VAL A 59 6.77 -0.36 -5.61
CA VAL A 59 7.54 0.83 -5.24
C VAL A 59 6.65 1.96 -4.72
N LEU A 60 5.47 2.18 -5.31
CA LEU A 60 4.53 3.21 -4.86
C LEU A 60 3.97 2.87 -3.48
N VAL A 61 3.75 1.58 -3.18
CA VAL A 61 3.29 1.17 -1.85
C VAL A 61 4.38 1.42 -0.83
N ARG A 62 5.64 1.04 -1.11
CA ARG A 62 6.77 1.29 -0.20
C ARG A 62 6.93 2.78 0.12
N GLN A 63 6.82 3.63 -0.91
CA GLN A 63 6.85 5.09 -0.75
C GLN A 63 5.65 5.65 0.01
N ALA A 64 4.48 5.00 -0.08
CA ALA A 64 3.27 5.39 0.63
C ALA A 64 3.28 5.01 2.13
N LEU A 65 3.99 3.94 2.53
CA LEU A 65 4.04 3.48 3.93
C LEU A 65 4.41 4.54 4.98
N PRO A 66 5.43 5.41 4.78
CA PRO A 66 5.75 6.48 5.75
C PRO A 66 4.66 7.55 5.84
N LEU A 67 3.73 7.61 4.88
CA LEU A 67 2.67 8.62 4.83
C LEU A 67 1.37 8.19 5.52
N ILE A 68 1.19 6.91 5.87
CA ILE A 68 -0.08 6.34 6.41
C ILE A 68 -0.06 5.96 7.89
#